data_AF-A0A1W9T2Y0-F1
#
_entry.id   AF-A0A1W9T2Y0-F1
#
_cell.length_a   1.000
_cell.length_b   1.000
_cell.length_c   1.000
_cell.angle_alpha   90.00
_cell.angle_beta   90.00
_cell.angle_gamma   90.00
#
_symmetry.space_group_name_H-M   'P 1'
#
loop_
_entity.id
_entity.type
_entity.pdbx_description
1 polymer ?
#
loop_
_entity_poly.entity_id
_entity_poly.type
_entity_poly.pdbx_seq_one_letter_code
_entity_poly.pdbx_strand_id
1 'polypeptide(L)'
;MNKIIPLLFLFVYYNPLISQQIPDWENPKIIQQNKELAHATFIPFGSVKSALYKDKKESVYYQSLNGSRKFNWVKKPSDRPLDFFKDSYNVENWKNIPVPSNWEIQGYGIPIYVNIPYEWTKKPNPPIIRT
;
A
#
# COMPACT_ATOMS: atom_id res chain seq x y z
N MET A 1 -28.97 66.28 -7.58
CA MET A 1 -29.41 64.94 -8.03
C MET A 1 -28.18 64.07 -8.25
N ASN A 2 -28.26 62.83 -7.78
CA ASN A 2 -27.44 61.66 -8.09
C ASN A 2 -26.08 61.52 -7.37
N LYS A 3 -26.11 60.87 -6.19
CA LYS A 3 -24.93 60.26 -5.56
C LYS A 3 -24.79 58.82 -6.08
N ILE A 4 -23.67 58.49 -6.73
CA ILE A 4 -23.33 57.13 -7.15
C ILE A 4 -22.63 56.45 -5.97
N ILE A 5 -23.20 55.38 -5.44
CA ILE A 5 -22.60 54.52 -4.41
C ILE A 5 -21.99 53.30 -5.12
N PRO A 6 -20.69 53.00 -4.98
CA PRO A 6 -20.12 51.82 -5.60
C PRO A 6 -20.48 50.60 -4.75
N LEU A 7 -21.19 49.64 -5.36
CA LEU A 7 -21.52 48.37 -4.75
C LEU A 7 -20.27 47.47 -4.87
N LEU A 8 -19.56 47.25 -3.76
CA LEU A 8 -18.42 46.34 -3.69
C LEU A 8 -18.94 44.89 -3.69
N PHE A 9 -18.80 44.18 -4.80
CA PHE A 9 -19.08 42.75 -4.86
C PHE A 9 -17.94 41.97 -4.20
N LEU A 10 -18.18 41.48 -2.98
CA LEU A 10 -17.31 40.51 -2.31
C LEU A 10 -17.49 39.13 -2.98
N PHE A 11 -16.55 38.75 -3.84
CA PHE A 11 -16.42 37.38 -4.32
C PHE A 11 -15.88 36.52 -3.17
N VAL A 12 -16.77 35.80 -2.49
CA VAL A 12 -16.38 34.76 -1.54
C VAL A 12 -15.91 33.55 -2.35
N TYR A 13 -14.59 33.35 -2.41
CA TYR A 13 -13.99 32.13 -2.94
C TYR A 13 -14.36 30.95 -2.01
N TYR A 14 -15.35 30.15 -2.41
CA TYR A 14 -15.60 28.85 -1.82
C TYR A 14 -14.46 27.92 -2.22
N ASN A 15 -13.47 27.76 -1.33
CA ASN A 15 -12.61 26.59 -1.38
C ASN A 15 -13.40 25.43 -0.75
N PRO A 16 -13.83 24.41 -1.51
CA PRO A 16 -14.31 23.20 -0.86
C PRO A 16 -13.15 22.66 -0.02
N LEU A 17 -13.34 22.65 1.29
CA LEU A 17 -12.48 21.88 2.19
C LEU A 17 -12.69 20.42 1.81
N ILE A 18 -11.86 19.91 0.92
CA ILE A 18 -11.72 18.48 0.73
C ILE A 18 -11.19 17.96 2.07
N SER A 19 -12.07 17.36 2.86
CA SER A 19 -11.66 16.60 4.02
C SER A 19 -10.66 15.56 3.52
N GLN A 20 -9.42 15.65 3.99
CA GLN A 20 -8.41 14.66 3.67
C GLN A 20 -8.91 13.35 4.26
N GLN A 21 -9.36 12.44 3.40
CA GLN A 21 -9.83 11.13 3.83
C GLN A 21 -8.68 10.45 4.58
N ILE A 22 -8.92 10.07 5.84
CA ILE A 22 -7.95 9.34 6.65
C ILE A 22 -7.60 8.08 5.86
N PRO A 23 -6.32 7.86 5.52
CA PRO A 23 -5.95 6.68 4.75
C PRO A 23 -6.25 5.41 5.56
N ASP A 24 -6.61 4.34 4.87
CA ASP A 24 -7.03 3.09 5.54
C ASP A 24 -5.97 2.55 6.51
N TRP A 25 -4.67 2.77 6.23
CA TRP A 25 -3.57 2.38 7.11
C TRP A 25 -3.46 3.19 8.42
N GLU A 26 -4.18 4.31 8.57
CA GLU A 26 -4.33 5.05 9.83
C GLU A 26 -5.70 4.85 10.49
N ASN A 27 -6.55 3.97 9.95
CA ASN A 27 -7.88 3.69 10.48
C ASN A 27 -7.94 2.28 11.10
N PRO A 28 -7.87 2.13 12.44
CA PRO A 28 -7.83 0.82 13.08
C PRO A 28 -9.14 0.03 12.96
N LYS A 29 -10.24 0.67 12.51
CA LYS A 29 -11.51 -0.02 12.21
C LYS A 29 -11.49 -0.74 10.87
N ILE A 30 -10.54 -0.40 9.98
CA ILE A 30 -10.37 -1.02 8.66
C ILE A 30 -9.22 -2.00 8.75
N ILE A 31 -9.53 -3.26 9.07
CA ILE A 31 -8.54 -4.34 9.13
C ILE A 31 -8.42 -5.13 7.82
N GLN A 32 -9.44 -5.01 6.94
CA GLN A 32 -9.49 -5.63 5.62
C GLN A 32 -10.57 -4.99 4.75
N GLN A 33 -10.39 -5.11 3.43
CA GLN A 33 -11.41 -4.81 2.42
C GLN A 33 -11.38 -5.92 1.37
N ASN A 34 -12.54 -6.44 0.97
CA ASN A 34 -12.71 -7.41 -0.13
C ASN A 34 -11.83 -8.68 -0.04
N LYS A 35 -11.45 -9.10 1.17
CA LYS A 35 -10.78 -10.38 1.41
C LYS A 35 -11.81 -11.49 1.56
N GLU A 36 -11.50 -12.65 1.00
CA GLU A 36 -12.24 -13.90 1.28
C GLU A 36 -12.21 -14.25 2.77
N LEU A 37 -13.23 -15.00 3.22
CA LEU A 37 -13.31 -15.47 4.60
C LEU A 37 -12.17 -16.43 4.92
N ALA A 38 -11.70 -16.41 6.17
CA ALA A 38 -10.67 -17.33 6.63
C ALA A 38 -11.16 -18.79 6.51
N HIS A 39 -10.30 -19.65 5.97
CA HIS A 39 -10.56 -21.08 5.82
C HIS A 39 -9.28 -21.89 6.06
N ALA A 40 -9.41 -23.21 6.21
CA ALA A 40 -8.25 -24.10 6.33
C ALA A 40 -7.35 -24.01 5.09
N THR A 41 -6.03 -24.15 5.27
CA THR A 41 -5.11 -24.08 4.13
C THR A 41 -5.23 -25.32 3.25
N PHE A 42 -5.62 -25.13 1.99
CA PHE A 42 -5.57 -26.15 0.95
C PHE A 42 -5.45 -25.49 -0.43
N ILE A 43 -5.02 -26.27 -1.41
CA ILE A 43 -5.21 -25.95 -2.83
C ILE A 43 -5.90 -27.13 -3.50
N PRO A 44 -6.68 -26.92 -4.57
CA PRO A 44 -7.25 -28.02 -5.32
C PRO A 44 -6.14 -28.83 -5.98
N PHE A 45 -6.37 -30.13 -6.18
CA PHE A 45 -5.48 -31.05 -6.90
C PHE A 45 -6.27 -31.72 -8.03
N GLY A 46 -5.60 -32.02 -9.16
CA GLY A 46 -6.24 -32.67 -10.30
C GLY A 46 -6.59 -34.15 -10.07
N SER A 47 -6.00 -34.79 -9.05
CA SER A 47 -6.25 -36.20 -8.73
C SER A 47 -6.07 -36.49 -7.23
N VAL A 48 -6.68 -37.57 -6.75
CA VAL A 48 -6.47 -38.10 -5.39
C VAL A 48 -4.99 -38.47 -5.18
N LYS A 49 -4.34 -39.06 -6.19
CA LYS A 49 -2.92 -39.44 -6.12
C LYS A 49 -2.02 -38.23 -5.85
N SER A 50 -2.22 -37.12 -6.57
CA SER A 50 -1.48 -35.87 -6.32
C SER A 50 -1.84 -35.24 -4.97
N ALA A 51 -3.10 -35.34 -4.54
CA ALA A 51 -3.54 -34.80 -3.25
C ALA A 51 -2.90 -35.52 -2.06
N LEU A 52 -2.65 -36.84 -2.17
CA LEU A 52 -2.00 -37.63 -1.13
C LEU A 52 -0.53 -37.25 -0.91
N TYR A 53 0.15 -36.74 -1.95
CA TYR A 53 1.53 -36.25 -1.84
C TYR A 53 1.62 -34.91 -1.10
N LYS A 54 0.52 -34.13 -1.07
CA LYS A 54 0.37 -32.86 -0.32
C LYS A 54 1.36 -31.75 -0.68
N ASP A 55 2.16 -31.88 -1.73
CA ASP A 55 2.94 -30.75 -2.26
C ASP A 55 2.09 -29.94 -3.23
N LYS A 56 1.84 -28.68 -2.87
CA LYS A 56 1.08 -27.74 -3.70
C LYS A 56 1.66 -27.56 -5.11
N LYS A 57 2.97 -27.73 -5.28
CA LYS A 57 3.65 -27.59 -6.57
C LYS A 57 3.25 -28.65 -7.58
N GLU A 58 2.76 -29.80 -7.12
CA GLU A 58 2.28 -30.90 -7.96
C GLU A 58 0.85 -30.68 -8.45
N SER A 59 0.16 -29.63 -7.99
CA SER A 59 -1.16 -29.31 -8.50
C SER A 59 -1.08 -28.58 -9.82
N VAL A 60 -1.86 -29.06 -10.79
CA VAL A 60 -2.10 -28.37 -12.07
C VAL A 60 -2.81 -27.01 -11.92
N TYR A 61 -3.38 -26.74 -10.74
CA TYR A 61 -4.04 -25.47 -10.41
C TYR A 61 -3.13 -24.52 -9.62
N TYR A 62 -1.85 -24.86 -9.48
CA TYR A 62 -0.87 -24.04 -8.78
C TYR A 62 0.05 -23.32 -9.75
N GLN A 63 0.22 -22.01 -9.55
CA GLN A 63 1.24 -21.22 -10.22
C GLN A 63 1.99 -20.37 -9.20
N SER A 64 3.31 -20.52 -9.15
CA SER A 64 4.16 -19.68 -8.31
C SER A 64 4.35 -18.31 -8.96
N LEU A 65 4.19 -17.25 -8.15
CA LEU A 65 4.54 -15.88 -8.53
C LEU A 65 5.85 -15.40 -7.87
N ASN A 66 6.62 -16.32 -7.29
CA ASN A 66 7.97 -16.00 -6.79
C ASN A 66 8.92 -15.69 -7.97
N GLY A 67 9.92 -14.86 -7.73
CA GLY A 67 10.93 -14.50 -8.72
C GLY A 67 11.24 -13.01 -8.73
N SER A 68 11.86 -12.56 -9.82
CA SER A 68 12.26 -11.16 -10.00
C SER A 68 11.05 -10.26 -10.31
N ARG A 69 10.94 -9.10 -9.63
CA ARG A 69 9.87 -8.11 -9.83
C ARG A 69 10.42 -6.70 -9.90
N LYS A 70 9.82 -5.87 -10.75
CA LYS A 70 10.09 -4.43 -10.79
C LYS A 70 9.70 -3.80 -9.46
N PHE A 71 10.59 -3.00 -8.89
CA PHE A 71 10.47 -2.46 -7.54
C PHE A 71 11.03 -1.04 -7.47
N ASN A 72 10.27 -0.15 -6.85
CA ASN A 72 10.65 1.23 -6.60
C ASN A 72 10.36 1.58 -5.14
N TRP A 73 11.41 1.87 -4.38
CA TRP A 73 11.32 2.27 -2.99
C TRP A 73 11.31 3.79 -2.87
N VAL A 74 10.42 4.32 -2.06
CA VAL A 74 10.34 5.75 -1.71
C VAL A 74 10.22 5.90 -0.20
N LYS A 75 10.70 7.03 0.34
CA LYS A 75 10.78 7.24 1.79
C LYS A 75 9.41 7.46 2.44
N LYS A 76 8.50 8.13 1.75
CA LYS A 76 7.14 8.42 2.23
C LYS A 76 6.12 8.20 1.11
N PRO A 77 4.86 7.86 1.42
CA PRO A 77 3.87 7.55 0.40
C PRO A 77 3.65 8.66 -0.62
N SER A 78 3.80 9.93 -0.25
CA SER A 78 3.62 11.08 -1.16
C SER A 78 4.69 11.21 -2.24
N ASP A 79 5.84 10.53 -2.09
CA ASP A 79 6.92 10.52 -3.09
C ASP A 79 6.70 9.44 -4.17
N ARG A 80 5.68 8.58 -4.02
CA ARG A 80 5.39 7.52 -5.00
C ARG A 80 4.87 8.12 -6.31
N PRO A 81 5.20 7.56 -7.48
CA PRO A 81 4.51 7.92 -8.71
C PRO A 81 3.02 7.56 -8.59
N LEU A 82 2.10 8.50 -8.76
CA LEU A 82 0.68 8.28 -8.47
C LEU A 82 0.01 7.27 -9.42
N ASP A 83 0.50 7.17 -10.65
CA ASP A 83 -0.08 6.38 -11.73
C ASP A 83 0.59 5.01 -11.93
N PHE A 84 1.45 4.58 -11.00
CA PHE A 84 2.27 3.38 -11.14
C PHE A 84 1.50 2.07 -11.32
N PHE A 85 0.21 2.05 -10.96
CA PHE A 85 -0.66 0.88 -11.05
C PHE A 85 -1.30 0.71 -12.43
N LYS A 86 -1.23 1.72 -13.31
CA LYS A 86 -1.80 1.66 -14.66
C LYS A 86 -0.93 0.78 -15.55
N ASP A 87 -1.56 -0.05 -16.38
CA ASP A 87 -0.85 -0.92 -17.34
C ASP A 87 0.04 -0.15 -18.33
N SER A 88 -0.30 1.11 -18.59
CA SER A 88 0.47 2.00 -19.48
C SER A 88 1.65 2.71 -18.80
N TYR A 89 1.83 2.55 -17.49
CA TYR A 89 2.92 3.23 -16.77
C TYR A 89 4.26 2.54 -17.06
N ASN A 90 5.24 3.31 -17.54
CA ASN A 90 6.56 2.77 -17.85
C ASN A 90 7.40 2.56 -16.57
N VAL A 91 7.77 1.31 -16.29
CA VAL A 91 8.63 0.87 -15.17
C VAL A 91 10.03 0.40 -15.61
N GLU A 92 10.46 0.67 -16.86
CA GLU A 92 11.75 0.22 -17.40
C GLU A 92 12.92 0.63 -16.48
N ASN A 93 12.89 1.87 -15.98
CA ASN A 93 13.91 2.44 -15.10
C ASN A 93 13.87 1.90 -13.65
N TRP A 94 12.88 1.07 -13.29
CA TRP A 94 12.82 0.48 -11.95
C TRP A 94 13.80 -0.68 -11.84
N LYS A 95 14.37 -0.81 -10.64
CA LYS A 95 15.22 -1.95 -10.27
C LYS A 95 14.37 -3.21 -10.14
N ASN A 96 15.04 -4.36 -10.13
CA ASN A 96 14.41 -5.63 -9.83
C ASN A 96 14.73 -6.07 -8.40
N ILE A 97 13.78 -6.72 -7.72
CA ILE A 97 13.95 -7.33 -6.40
C ILE A 97 13.51 -8.81 -6.45
N PRO A 98 14.20 -9.74 -5.74
CA PRO A 98 13.70 -11.10 -5.58
C PRO A 98 12.50 -11.14 -4.63
N VAL A 99 11.45 -11.88 -4.99
CA VAL A 99 10.27 -12.13 -4.15
C VAL A 99 10.17 -13.64 -3.85
N PRO A 100 10.06 -14.05 -2.58
CA PRO A 100 9.96 -13.24 -1.36
C PRO A 100 11.33 -12.73 -0.84
N SER A 101 11.35 -11.53 -0.25
CA SER A 101 12.49 -10.99 0.49
C SER A 101 12.05 -9.82 1.40
N ASN A 102 12.87 -9.48 2.40
CA ASN A 102 12.79 -8.18 3.10
C ASN A 102 13.64 -7.16 2.33
N TRP A 103 13.09 -5.99 2.00
CA TRP A 103 13.78 -5.03 1.13
C TRP A 103 15.04 -4.42 1.79
N GLU A 104 15.12 -4.40 3.12
CA GLU A 104 16.28 -3.89 3.88
C GLU A 104 17.54 -4.70 3.58
N ILE A 105 17.38 -6.02 3.46
CA ILE A 105 18.47 -6.94 3.10
C ILE A 105 18.83 -6.82 1.61
N GLN A 106 17.96 -6.20 0.80
CA GLN A 106 18.19 -5.92 -0.62
C GLN A 106 18.73 -4.49 -0.85
N GLY A 107 19.09 -3.76 0.21
CA GLY A 107 19.73 -2.44 0.13
C GLY A 107 18.77 -1.25 0.10
N TYR A 108 17.50 -1.41 0.50
CA TYR A 108 16.52 -0.33 0.58
C TYR A 108 16.12 -0.03 2.02
N GLY A 109 16.06 1.26 2.40
CA GLY A 109 15.74 1.62 3.78
C GLY A 109 16.85 1.25 4.77
N ILE A 110 16.48 1.09 6.05
CA ILE A 110 17.41 0.80 7.14
C ILE A 110 16.79 -0.29 8.02
N PRO A 111 17.46 -1.43 8.27
CA PRO A 111 16.98 -2.39 9.25
C PRO A 111 17.11 -1.81 10.66
N ILE A 112 16.01 -1.78 11.42
CA ILE A 112 15.97 -1.21 12.76
C ILE A 112 15.61 -2.31 13.76
N TYR A 113 16.40 -2.40 14.82
CA TYR A 113 16.07 -3.19 16.01
C TYR A 113 15.83 -2.24 17.19
N VAL A 114 14.65 -2.36 17.79
CA VAL A 114 14.26 -1.65 19.03
C VAL A 114 13.55 -2.63 19.95
N ASN A 115 13.75 -2.50 21.26
CA ASN A 115 13.15 -3.41 22.24
C ASN A 115 11.77 -2.92 22.71
N ILE A 116 11.73 -1.74 23.35
CA ILE A 116 10.51 -1.20 23.99
C ILE A 116 9.85 -0.06 23.19
N PRO A 117 10.57 1.00 22.75
CA PRO A 117 9.91 2.08 22.05
C PRO A 117 9.50 1.66 20.63
N TYR A 118 8.54 2.37 20.06
CA TYR A 118 8.30 2.31 18.63
C TYR A 118 9.47 2.92 17.87
N GLU A 119 9.88 2.29 16.78
CA GLU A 119 10.96 2.76 15.92
C GLU A 119 10.66 4.13 15.29
N TRP A 120 9.37 4.42 15.09
CA TRP A 120 8.89 5.66 14.48
C TRP A 120 8.65 6.80 15.48
N THR A 121 8.57 6.54 16.79
CA THR A 121 8.43 7.60 17.82
C THR A 121 8.69 7.12 19.25
N LYS A 122 9.18 8.04 20.09
CA LYS A 122 9.21 7.85 21.56
C LYS A 122 7.92 8.27 22.27
N LYS A 123 7.01 8.96 21.56
CA LYS A 123 5.73 9.48 22.08
C LYS A 123 4.61 9.14 21.09
N PRO A 124 4.08 7.90 21.12
CA PRO A 124 3.02 7.48 20.20
C PRO A 124 1.72 8.24 20.46
N ASN A 125 1.00 8.58 19.38
CA ASN A 125 -0.34 9.16 19.44
C ASN A 125 -1.28 8.37 18.52
N PRO A 126 -1.71 7.15 18.92
CA PRO A 126 -2.52 6.29 18.07
C PRO A 126 -3.85 6.96 17.66
N PRO A 127 -4.34 6.73 16.43
CA PRO A 127 -3.81 5.81 15.41
C PRO A 127 -2.78 6.42 14.45
N ILE A 128 -2.26 7.62 14.74
CA ILE A 128 -1.45 8.42 13.81
C ILE A 128 -0.05 7.84 13.65
N ILE A 129 0.40 7.68 12.40
CA ILE A 129 1.77 7.31 12.05
C ILE A 129 2.42 8.51 11.35
N ARG A 130 3.50 9.04 11.91
CA ARG A 130 4.22 10.16 11.27
C ARG A 130 4.99 9.64 10.07
N THR A 131 4.38 9.72 8.89
CA THR A 131 4.95 9.34 7.58
C THR A 131 5.52 10.54 6.84
#